data_AF-A0A1X7UUR1-F1
#
_entry.id   AF-A0A1X7UUR1-F1
#
_cell.length_a   1.000
_cell.length_b   1.000
_cell.length_c   1.000
_cell.angle_alpha   90.00
_cell.angle_beta   90.00
_cell.angle_gamma   90.00
#
_symmetry.space_group_name_H-M   'P 1'
#
loop_
_entity.id
_entity.type
_entity.pdbx_description
1 polymer ?
#
loop_
_entity_poly.entity_id
_entity_poly.type
_entity_poly.pdbx_seq_one_letter_code
_entity_poly.pdbx_strand_id
1 'polypeptide(L)' 'MNKPHKFPVAYLSRSLSVSAAHRLCSPHLTEEENISLYGKCYNPNGHGHNYTG' A
#
# COMPACT_ATOMS: atom_id res chain seq x y z
N MET A 1 -50.34 9.26 5.50
CA MET A 1 -48.93 9.66 5.65
C MET A 1 -48.06 8.56 5.03
N ASN A 2 -47.50 8.80 3.84
CA ASN A 2 -46.65 7.83 3.15
C ASN A 2 -45.22 7.92 3.68
N LYS A 3 -44.74 6.86 4.34
CA LYS A 3 -43.33 6.76 4.74
C LYS A 3 -42.51 6.43 3.47
N PRO A 4 -41.40 7.14 3.18
CA PRO A 4 -40.56 6.79 2.05
C PRO A 4 -39.93 5.42 2.30
N HIS A 5 -40.14 4.49 1.37
CA HIS A 5 -39.40 3.23 1.37
C HIS A 5 -37.91 3.54 1.16
N LYS A 6 -37.10 3.33 2.19
CA LYS A 6 -35.64 3.35 2.06
C LYS A 6 -35.23 2.07 1.31
N PHE A 7 -34.70 2.23 0.12
CA PHE A 7 -34.08 1.12 -0.60
C PHE A 7 -32.85 0.62 0.17
N PRO A 8 -32.55 -0.69 0.14
CA PRO A 8 -31.33 -1.22 0.75
C PRO A 8 -30.10 -0.63 0.07
N VAL A 9 -29.14 -0.17 0.86
CA VAL A 9 -27.80 0.22 0.37
C VAL A 9 -26.89 -1.00 0.48
N ALA A 10 -26.12 -1.27 -0.57
CA ALA A 10 -25.11 -2.31 -0.58
C ALA A 10 -23.76 -1.73 -1.02
N TYR A 11 -22.67 -2.37 -0.56
CA TYR A 11 -21.31 -2.07 -0.96
C TYR A 11 -20.76 -3.24 -1.75
N LEU A 12 -20.18 -2.97 -2.91
CA LEU A 12 -19.54 -3.96 -3.76
C LEU A 12 -18.08 -3.55 -3.96
N SER A 13 -17.17 -4.47 -3.64
CA SER A 13 -15.74 -4.33 -3.92
C SER A 13 -15.25 -5.51 -4.77
N ARG A 14 -14.13 -5.30 -5.45
CA ARG A 14 -13.42 -6.35 -6.19
C ARG A 14 -11.94 -6.23 -5.86
N SER A 15 -11.33 -7.37 -5.54
CA SER A 15 -9.89 -7.43 -5.31
C SER A 15 -9.10 -7.82 -6.55
N LEU A 16 -7.88 -7.28 -6.64
CA LEU A 16 -6.93 -7.57 -7.69
C LEU A 16 -5.51 -7.59 -7.13
N SER A 17 -4.62 -8.36 -7.76
CA SER A 17 -3.22 -8.46 -7.35
C SER A 17 -2.28 -7.98 -8.44
N VAL A 18 -1.20 -7.30 -8.03
CA VAL A 18 -0.13 -6.82 -8.91
C VAL A 18 1.22 -7.12 -8.27
N SER A 19 2.14 -7.65 -9.07
CA SER A 19 3.55 -7.85 -8.67
C SER A 19 4.37 -6.61 -9.02
N ALA A 20 5.10 -6.06 -8.05
CA ALA A 20 5.98 -4.91 -8.26
C ALA A 20 7.22 -4.94 -7.36
N ALA A 21 8.32 -4.36 -7.84
CA ALA A 21 9.55 -4.17 -7.08
C ALA A 21 9.72 -2.70 -6.66
N HIS A 22 10.35 -2.47 -5.51
CA HIS A 22 10.63 -1.14 -4.98
C HIS A 22 11.80 -1.13 -3.97
N ARG A 23 12.20 0.08 -3.56
CA ARG A 23 13.18 0.33 -2.49
C ARG A 23 12.62 1.43 -1.61
N LEU A 24 12.69 1.24 -0.28
CA LEU A 24 12.40 2.33 0.65
C LEU A 24 13.67 3.16 0.85
N CYS A 25 13.66 4.40 0.38
CA CYS A 25 14.78 5.33 0.48
C CYS A 25 14.23 6.76 0.49
N SER A 26 14.53 7.53 1.53
CA SER A 26 14.22 8.95 1.58
C SER A 26 15.42 9.76 1.09
N PRO A 27 15.24 10.67 0.12
CA PRO A 27 16.32 11.57 -0.33
C PRO A 27 16.66 12.66 0.69
N HIS A 28 15.89 12.76 1.79
CA HIS A 28 16.09 13.74 2.86
C HIS A 28 16.76 13.15 4.10
N LEU A 29 17.13 11.86 4.07
CA LEU A 29 17.83 11.18 5.15
C LEU A 29 19.23 10.79 4.69
N THR A 30 20.19 10.71 5.63
CA THR A 30 21.50 10.13 5.34
C THR A 30 21.37 8.62 5.07
N GLU A 31 22.45 8.01 4.61
CA GLU A 31 22.47 6.56 4.38
C GLU A 31 22.29 5.79 5.70
N GLU A 32 22.93 6.22 6.79
CA GLU A 32 22.82 5.61 8.10
C GLU A 32 21.39 5.72 8.66
N GLU A 33 20.75 6.87 8.48
CA GLU A 33 19.35 7.09 8.86
C GLU A 33 18.41 6.19 8.05
N ASN A 34 18.62 6.06 6.74
CA ASN A 34 17.86 5.16 5.89
C ASN A 34 18.05 3.68 6.29
N ILE A 35 19.28 3.26 6.59
CA ILE A 35 19.58 1.91 7.06
C ILE A 35 18.90 1.66 8.41
N SER A 36 19.00 2.61 9.34
CA SER A 36 18.40 2.48 10.68
C SER A 36 16.88 2.43 10.61
N LEU A 37 16.26 3.22 9.73
CA LEU A 37 14.80 3.32 9.63
C LEU A 37 14.19 2.18 8.82
N TYR A 38 14.72 1.92 7.62
CA TYR A 38 14.15 0.98 6.67
C TYR A 38 14.81 -0.41 6.70
N GLY A 39 15.98 -0.55 7.32
CA GLY A 39 16.68 -1.82 7.50
C GLY A 39 16.81 -2.59 6.19
N LYS A 40 16.32 -3.84 6.18
CA LYS A 40 16.35 -4.72 5.00
C LYS A 40 15.62 -4.12 3.78
N CYS A 41 14.63 -3.24 3.98
CA CYS A 41 13.88 -2.61 2.89
C CYS A 41 14.67 -1.49 2.18
N TYR A 42 15.79 -1.03 2.75
CA TYR A 42 16.73 -0.09 2.11
C TYR A 42 17.67 -0.76 1.11
N ASN A 43 17.61 -2.09 0.93
CA ASN A 43 18.49 -2.84 0.02
C ASN A 43 18.75 -2.05 -1.29
N PRO A 44 20.01 -1.75 -1.65
CA PRO A 44 20.35 -1.01 -2.86
C PRO A 44 19.75 -1.59 -4.15
N ASN A 45 19.56 -2.91 -4.18
CA ASN A 45 18.94 -3.63 -5.30
C ASN A 45 17.41 -3.77 -5.18
N GLY A 46 16.81 -3.18 -4.15
CA GLY A 46 15.39 -3.25 -3.86
C GLY A 46 14.91 -4.61 -3.34
N HIS A 47 13.58 -4.76 -3.35
CA HIS A 47 12.84 -5.98 -3.06
C HIS A 47 11.48 -5.89 -3.77
N GLY A 48 10.60 -6.90 -3.64
CA GLY A 48 9.31 -6.86 -4.31
C GLY A 48 8.19 -7.53 -3.52
N HIS A 49 6.96 -7.27 -3.97
CA HIS A 49 5.72 -7.73 -3.35
C HIS A 49 4.68 -8.09 -4.41
N ASN A 50 3.76 -8.96 -4.00
CA ASN A 50 2.48 -9.17 -4.68
C ASN A 50 1.41 -8.39 -3.91
N TYR A 51 1.20 -7.13 -4.30
CA TYR A 51 0.20 -6.26 -3.69
C TYR A 51 -1.20 -6.76 -4.01
N THR A 52 -2.13 -6.59 -3.07
CA THR A 52 -3.55 -6.88 -3.26
C THR A 52 -4.37 -5.66 -2.86
N GLY A 53 -5.27 -5.23 -3.75
CA GLY A 53 -6.25 -4.17 -3.53
C GLY A 53 -7.67 -4.68 -3.42
#